data_AF-A0A2A4GYA4-F1
#
_entry.id   AF-A0A2A4GYA4-F1
#
_cell.length_a   1.000
_cell.length_b   1.000
_cell.length_c   1.000
_cell.angle_alpha   90.00
_cell.angle_beta   90.00
_cell.angle_gamma   90.00
#
_symmetry.space_group_name_H-M   'P 1'
#
loop_
_entity.id
_entity.type
_entity.pdbx_description
1 polymer ?
#
loop_
_entity_poly.entity_id
_entity_poly.type
_entity_poly.pdbx_seq_one_letter_code
_entity_poly.pdbx_strand_id
1 'polypeptide(L)'
;MSKSKKYFYLSVLLMLISLYFNTLNPLLNAHFTSIIKLIFVCSVVNCLILLIAIRFADKSIKHLPERRNWIHKASKIQPLLLLIVLVLHLLASLYTFGII
;
A
#
# COMPACT_ATOMS: atom_id res chain seq x y z
N MET A 1 -2.89 22.89 5.95
CA MET A 1 -3.57 21.56 5.85
C MET A 1 -3.42 20.82 7.18
N SER A 2 -4.50 20.24 7.75
CA SER A 2 -4.42 19.55 9.05
C SER A 2 -3.45 18.36 9.02
N LYS A 3 -2.82 18.05 10.15
CA LYS A 3 -1.84 16.95 10.26
C LYS A 3 -2.43 15.61 9.79
N SER A 4 -3.69 15.31 10.15
CA SER A 4 -4.40 14.10 9.69
C SER A 4 -4.53 14.02 8.16
N LYS A 5 -4.88 15.13 7.48
CA LYS A 5 -4.96 15.14 6.00
C LYS A 5 -3.61 14.79 5.37
N LYS A 6 -2.50 15.36 5.88
CA LYS A 6 -1.16 15.05 5.36
C LYS A 6 -0.83 13.56 5.47
N TYR A 7 -1.07 12.95 6.64
CA TYR A 7 -0.82 11.53 6.85
C TYR A 7 -1.73 10.64 5.99
N PHE A 8 -3.00 11.04 5.80
CA PHE A 8 -3.92 10.34 4.92
C PHE A 8 -3.39 10.30 3.47
N TYR A 9 -3.07 11.46 2.88
CA TYR A 9 -2.54 11.52 1.51
C TYR A 9 -1.23 10.75 1.35
N LEU A 10 -0.33 10.82 2.33
CA LEU A 10 0.94 10.11 2.28
C LEU A 10 0.75 8.60 2.29
N SER A 11 -0.17 8.09 3.13
CA SER A 11 -0.49 6.67 3.17
C SER A 11 -1.18 6.20 1.87
N VAL A 12 -2.11 7.01 1.31
CA VAL A 12 -2.71 6.70 -0.01
C VAL A 12 -1.66 6.68 -1.11
N LEU A 13 -0.73 7.64 -1.12
CA LEU A 13 0.37 7.67 -2.09
C LEU A 13 1.24 6.42 -1.99
N LEU A 14 1.64 6.04 -0.77
CA LEU A 14 2.43 4.82 -0.54
C LEU A 14 1.67 3.56 -0.97
N MET A 15 0.36 3.51 -0.74
CA MET A 15 -0.49 2.41 -1.19
C MET A 15 -0.56 2.31 -2.72
N LEU A 16 -0.63 3.44 -3.43
CA LEU A 16 -0.58 3.45 -4.90
C LEU A 16 0.78 3.02 -5.44
N ILE A 17 1.86 3.47 -4.80
CA ILE A 17 3.23 3.03 -5.14
C ILE A 17 3.36 1.51 -4.88
N SER A 18 2.82 1.02 -3.77
CA SER A 18 2.80 -0.40 -3.43
C SER A 18 2.10 -1.24 -4.51
N LEU A 19 0.92 -0.80 -4.98
CA LEU A 19 0.21 -1.44 -6.08
C LEU A 19 1.00 -1.47 -7.39
N TYR A 20 1.82 -0.45 -7.65
CA TYR A 20 2.71 -0.45 -8.81
C TYR A 20 3.76 -1.57 -8.71
N PHE A 21 4.30 -1.83 -7.51
CA PHE A 21 5.24 -2.92 -7.21
C PHE A 21 4.57 -4.32 -7.13
N ASN A 22 3.42 -4.50 -7.76
CA ASN A 22 2.81 -5.82 -7.87
C ASN A 22 3.54 -6.66 -8.93
N THR A 23 3.78 -7.95 -8.64
CA THR A 23 4.50 -8.88 -9.53
C THR A 23 3.79 -9.12 -10.86
N LEU A 24 2.47 -8.95 -10.88
CA LEU A 24 1.64 -9.06 -12.08
C LEU A 24 1.70 -7.81 -12.98
N ASN A 25 2.39 -6.73 -12.57
CA ASN A 25 2.46 -5.51 -13.36
C ASN A 25 3.49 -5.67 -14.50
N PRO A 26 3.07 -5.64 -15.78
CA PRO A 26 3.98 -5.82 -16.92
C PRO A 26 5.03 -4.72 -17.03
N LEU A 27 4.77 -3.52 -16.50
CA LEU A 27 5.72 -2.41 -16.48
C LEU A 27 6.95 -2.72 -15.60
N LEU A 28 6.76 -3.49 -14.52
CA LEU A 28 7.87 -3.86 -13.64
C LEU A 28 8.80 -4.90 -14.30
N ASN A 29 8.21 -5.82 -15.07
CA ASN A 29 8.96 -6.80 -15.87
C ASN A 29 9.83 -6.14 -16.95
N ALA A 30 9.42 -4.99 -17.48
CA ALA A 30 10.23 -4.24 -18.42
C ALA A 30 11.49 -3.61 -17.78
N HIS A 31 11.43 -3.27 -16.49
CA HIS A 31 12.55 -2.66 -15.76
C HIS A 31 13.49 -3.68 -15.11
N PHE A 32 13.00 -4.85 -14.70
CA PHE A 32 13.79 -5.90 -14.08
C PHE A 32 13.84 -7.14 -14.97
N THR A 33 14.96 -7.35 -15.67
CA THR A 33 15.20 -8.50 -16.55
C THR A 33 15.34 -9.83 -15.81
N SER A 34 15.53 -9.82 -14.48
CA SER A 34 15.67 -11.03 -13.67
C SER A 34 14.47 -11.23 -12.75
N ILE A 35 13.77 -12.35 -12.95
CA ILE A 35 12.60 -12.77 -12.17
C ILE A 35 12.90 -12.80 -10.65
N ILE A 36 14.09 -13.28 -10.27
CA ILE A 36 14.49 -13.37 -8.85
C ILE A 36 14.60 -11.98 -8.21
N LYS A 37 15.21 -11.02 -8.93
CA LYS A 37 15.33 -9.63 -8.44
C LYS A 37 13.97 -8.96 -8.34
N LEU A 38 13.09 -9.23 -9.31
CA LEU A 38 11.72 -8.71 -9.32
C LEU A 38 10.93 -9.21 -8.11
N ILE A 39 10.95 -10.52 -7.84
CA ILE A 39 10.27 -11.11 -6.68
C ILE A 39 10.83 -10.55 -5.37
N PHE A 40 12.16 -10.42 -5.26
CA PHE A 40 12.79 -9.87 -4.05
C PHE A 40 12.36 -8.42 -3.79
N VAL A 41 12.36 -7.56 -4.82
CA VAL A 41 11.90 -6.18 -4.71
C VAL A 41 10.41 -6.12 -4.37
N CYS A 42 9.57 -6.88 -5.09
CA CYS A 42 8.12 -6.91 -4.84
C CYS A 42 7.74 -7.51 -3.49
N SER A 43 8.59 -8.33 -2.88
CA SER A 43 8.35 -8.87 -1.54
C SER A 43 8.88 -7.91 -0.47
N VAL A 44 10.19 -7.62 -0.48
CA VAL A 44 10.85 -6.89 0.61
C VAL A 44 10.51 -5.40 0.57
N VAL A 45 10.68 -4.74 -0.58
CA VAL A 45 10.44 -3.30 -0.71
C VAL A 45 8.96 -2.99 -0.54
N ASN A 46 8.09 -3.79 -1.15
CA ASN A 46 6.65 -3.61 -1.01
C ASN A 46 6.17 -3.81 0.43
N CYS A 47 6.71 -4.81 1.15
CA CYS A 47 6.42 -5.00 2.57
C CYS A 47 6.79 -3.76 3.39
N LEU A 48 7.99 -3.18 3.17
CA LEU A 48 8.41 -1.96 3.85
C LEU A 48 7.47 -0.77 3.56
N ILE A 49 7.08 -0.59 2.28
CA ILE A 49 6.14 0.46 1.87
C ILE A 49 4.80 0.29 2.58
N LEU A 50 4.26 -0.94 2.62
CA LEU A 50 2.99 -1.24 3.28
C LEU A 50 3.04 -1.00 4.79
N LEU A 51 4.13 -1.40 5.46
CA LEU A 51 4.31 -1.11 6.90
C LEU A 51 4.30 0.39 7.19
N ILE A 52 4.97 1.18 6.35
CA ILE A 52 4.97 2.64 6.46
C ILE A 52 3.57 3.21 6.17
N ALA A 53 2.87 2.67 5.16
CA ALA A 53 1.52 3.09 4.80
C ALA A 53 0.51 2.82 5.93
N ILE A 54 0.60 1.67 6.59
CA ILE A 54 -0.20 1.31 7.77
C ILE A 54 0.08 2.29 8.91
N ARG A 55 1.35 2.55 9.22
CA ARG A 55 1.73 3.49 10.28
C ARG A 55 1.19 4.91 10.02
N PHE A 56 1.17 5.35 8.77
CA PHE A 56 0.60 6.64 8.41
C PHE A 56 -0.92 6.65 8.42
N ALA A 57 -1.58 5.54 8.03
CA ALA A 57 -3.03 5.40 8.17
C ALA A 57 -3.45 5.51 9.65
N ASP A 58 -2.77 4.81 10.55
CA ASP A 58 -2.99 4.91 12.00
C ASP A 58 -2.79 6.34 12.52
N LYS A 59 -1.70 7.00 12.12
CA LYS A 59 -1.47 8.40 12.48
C LYS A 59 -2.54 9.33 11.91
N SER A 60 -3.08 9.03 10.73
CA SER A 60 -4.16 9.82 10.12
C SER A 60 -5.42 9.80 10.98
N ILE A 61 -5.76 8.63 11.56
CA ILE A 61 -6.89 8.42 12.47
C ILE A 61 -6.65 9.11 13.81
N LYS A 62 -5.45 8.96 14.38
CA LYS A 62 -5.10 9.55 15.69
C LYS A 62 -5.09 11.09 15.70
N HIS A 63 -4.82 11.73 14.57
CA HIS A 63 -4.77 13.19 14.45
C HIS A 63 -6.04 13.79 13.81
N LEU A 64 -7.15 13.04 13.80
CA LEU A 64 -8.42 13.52 13.24
C LEU A 64 -8.81 14.85 13.90
N PRO A 65 -9.12 15.90 13.14
CA PRO A 65 -9.60 17.16 13.70
C PRO A 65 -11.01 16.97 14.30
N GLU A 66 -11.32 17.67 15.39
CA GLU A 66 -12.63 17.58 16.07
C GLU A 66 -13.81 17.91 15.14
N ARG A 67 -13.61 18.81 14.17
CA ARG A 67 -14.64 19.14 13.19
C ARG A 67 -14.87 17.98 12.22
N ARG A 68 -16.10 17.44 12.23
CA ARG A 68 -16.54 16.39 11.31
C ARG A 68 -16.37 16.87 9.87
N ASN A 69 -15.48 16.20 9.15
CA ASN A 69 -15.15 16.46 7.75
C ASN A 69 -15.09 15.13 7.01
N TRP A 70 -15.12 15.16 5.67
CA TRP A 70 -15.03 13.95 4.83
C TRP A 70 -13.82 13.06 5.15
N ILE A 71 -12.72 13.66 5.65
CA ILE A 71 -11.51 12.94 6.10
C ILE A 71 -11.80 11.93 7.22
N HIS A 72 -12.84 12.13 8.04
CA HIS A 72 -13.21 11.18 9.10
C HIS A 72 -13.67 9.85 8.53
N LYS A 73 -14.51 9.89 7.48
CA LYS A 73 -14.99 8.68 6.82
C LYS A 73 -13.87 8.02 6.03
N ALA A 74 -13.08 8.82 5.32
CA ALA A 74 -11.94 8.33 4.54
C ALA A 74 -10.86 7.66 5.41
N SER A 75 -10.44 8.29 6.51
CA SER A 75 -9.45 7.72 7.44
C SER A 75 -9.94 6.45 8.13
N LYS A 76 -11.25 6.29 8.39
CA LYS A 76 -11.82 5.03 8.91
C LYS A 76 -11.85 3.89 7.89
N ILE A 77 -11.99 4.22 6.59
CA ILE A 77 -12.01 3.24 5.49
C ILE A 77 -10.58 2.84 5.08
N GLN A 78 -9.59 3.70 5.31
CA GLN A 78 -8.21 3.49 4.90
C GLN A 78 -7.57 2.17 5.38
N PRO A 79 -7.78 1.69 6.62
CA PRO A 79 -7.28 0.38 7.05
C PRO A 79 -7.89 -0.78 6.25
N LEU A 80 -9.17 -0.67 5.86
CA LEU A 80 -9.84 -1.67 5.03
C LEU A 80 -9.25 -1.69 3.62
N LEU A 81 -8.95 -0.53 3.04
CA LEU A 81 -8.29 -0.44 1.74
C LEU A 81 -6.88 -1.07 1.78
N LEU A 82 -6.11 -0.79 2.84
CA LEU A 82 -4.79 -1.41 3.03
C LEU A 82 -4.88 -2.93 3.15
N LEU A 83 -5.92 -3.45 3.83
CA LEU A 83 -6.16 -4.89 3.91
C LEU A 83 -6.43 -5.49 2.52
N ILE A 84 -7.26 -4.84 1.70
CA ILE A 84 -7.54 -5.29 0.33
C ILE A 84 -6.24 -5.33 -0.50
N VAL A 85 -5.42 -4.29 -0.42
CA VAL A 85 -4.14 -4.23 -1.13
C VAL A 85 -3.19 -5.34 -0.67
N LEU A 86 -3.15 -5.63 0.63
CA LEU A 86 -2.34 -6.71 1.18
C LEU A 86 -2.80 -8.08 0.67
N VAL A 87 -4.10 -8.33 0.62
CA VAL A 87 -4.66 -9.56 0.03
C VAL A 87 -4.32 -9.68 -1.46
N LEU A 88 -4.42 -8.60 -2.23
CA LEU A 88 -4.04 -8.60 -3.64
C LEU A 88 -2.56 -8.96 -3.84
N HIS A 89 -1.66 -8.44 -3.01
CA HIS A 89 -0.24 -8.80 -3.07
C HIS A 89 0.01 -10.26 -2.66
N LEU A 90 -0.71 -10.78 -1.68
CA LEU A 90 -0.63 -12.20 -1.32
C LEU A 90 -1.06 -13.09 -2.48
N LEU A 91 -2.22 -12.81 -3.10
CA LEU A 91 -2.71 -13.58 -4.25
C LEU A 91 -1.76 -13.52 -5.44
N ALA A 92 -1.25 -12.32 -5.77
CA ALA A 92 -0.27 -12.14 -6.83
C ALA A 92 1.03 -12.91 -6.55
N SER A 93 1.50 -12.90 -5.30
CA SER A 93 2.68 -13.66 -4.90
C SER A 93 2.45 -15.16 -5.02
N LEU A 94 1.30 -15.67 -4.56
CA LEU A 94 0.95 -17.10 -4.66
C LEU A 94 0.91 -17.56 -6.13
N TYR A 95 0.30 -16.77 -7.01
CA TYR A 95 0.27 -17.02 -8.45
C TYR A 95 1.67 -16.98 -9.07
N THR A 96 2.50 -16.01 -8.68
CA THR A 96 3.87 -15.86 -9.20
C THR A 96 4.76 -17.04 -8.79
N PHE A 97 4.53 -17.63 -7.62
CA PHE A 97 5.24 -18.83 -7.16
C PHE A 97 4.63 -20.14 -7.72
N GLY A 98 3.54 -20.08 -8.49
CA GLY A 98 2.86 -21.25 -9.05
C GLY A 98 2.19 -22.13 -7.99
N ILE A 99 1.82 -21.56 -6.84
CA ILE A 99 1.11 -22.28 -5.77
C ILE A 99 -0.39 -22.40 -6.11
N ILE A 100 -0.93 -21.41 -6.84
CA ILE A 100 -2.29 -21.34 -7.39
C ILE A 100 -2.16 -20.96 -8.85
#